data_AF-A0A835U5S6-F1
#
_entry.id   AF-A0A835U5S6-F1
#
_cell.length_a   1.000
_cell.length_b   1.000
_cell.length_c   1.000
_cell.angle_alpha   90.00
_cell.angle_beta   90.00
_cell.angle_gamma   90.00
#
_symmetry.space_group_name_H-M   'P 1'
#
loop_
_entity.id
_entity.type
_entity.pdbx_description
1 polymer ?
#
loop_
_entity_poly.entity_id
_entity_poly.type
_entity_poly.pdbx_seq_one_letter_code
_entity_poly.pdbx_strand_id
1 'polypeptide(L)' 'GKIYTWGWGGANGTFFEDGHSSGGQLGHGNDFDYLQPMLLNLGDDVRALHVSCGFNHTGGIFEYY' A
#
# COMPACT_ATOMS: atom_id res chain seq x y z
N GLY A 1 -7.33 1.21 -14.20
CA GLY A 1 -7.36 -0.17 -13.68
C GLY A 1 -7.42 -0.07 -12.17
N LYS A 2 -8.27 -0.86 -11.51
CA LYS A 2 -8.40 -0.87 -10.06
C LYS A 2 -7.17 -1.55 -9.43
N ILE A 3 -6.70 -1.04 -8.30
CA ILE A 3 -5.61 -1.63 -7.52
C ILE A 3 -6.20 -2.29 -6.28
N TYR A 4 -5.76 -3.51 -6.01
CA TYR A 4 -6.04 -4.20 -4.76
C TYR A 4 -4.71 -4.52 -4.07
N THR A 5 -4.63 -4.23 -2.79
CA THR A 5 -3.45 -4.49 -1.96
C THR A 5 -3.86 -5.36 -0.77
N TRP A 6 -2.94 -6.21 -0.32
CA TRP A 6 -3.10 -7.11 0.81
C TRP A 6 -1.74 -7.57 1.32
N GLY A 7 -1.71 -8.21 2.49
CA GLY A 7 -0.51 -8.64 3.17
C GLY A 7 -0.30 -7.83 4.45
N TRP A 8 0.97 -7.67 4.83
CA TRP A 8 1.33 -6.94 6.04
C TRP A 8 1.34 -5.43 5.80
N GLY A 9 0.61 -4.69 6.64
CA GLY A 9 0.50 -3.23 6.62
C GLY A 9 1.66 -2.52 7.33
N GLY A 10 2.55 -3.30 7.94
CA GLY A 10 3.77 -2.87 8.61
C GLY A 10 4.93 -3.83 8.37
N ALA A 11 6.14 -3.29 8.23
CA ALA A 11 7.33 -4.14 8.16
C ALA A 11 7.76 -4.46 9.60
N ASN A 12 7.44 -5.67 10.07
CA ASN A 12 7.94 -6.14 11.35
C ASN A 12 9.47 -6.23 11.30
N GLY A 13 10.16 -5.53 12.20
CA GLY A 13 11.63 -5.54 12.32
C GLY A 13 12.38 -4.41 11.60
N THR A 14 11.71 -3.45 10.94
CA THR A 14 12.39 -2.28 10.33
C THR A 14 12.42 -1.05 11.23
N PHE A 15 11.59 -0.97 12.27
CA PHE A 15 11.57 0.11 13.27
C PHE A 15 11.42 -0.50 14.66
N PHE A 16 12.37 -0.20 15.54
CA PHE A 16 12.51 -0.71 16.91
C PHE A 16 12.25 0.40 17.97
N GLU A 17 11.58 1.49 17.60
CA GLU A 17 11.10 2.48 18.57
C GLU A 17 9.62 2.24 18.85
N ASP A 18 9.30 2.15 20.14
CA ASP A 18 8.04 1.72 20.73
C ASP A 18 6.79 2.22 19.98
N GLY A 19 6.20 1.34 19.17
CA GLY A 19 4.86 1.54 18.60
C GLY A 19 4.78 2.25 17.25
N HIS A 20 5.89 2.57 16.60
CA HIS A 20 5.88 3.15 15.24
C HIS A 20 6.41 2.15 14.20
N SER A 21 5.48 1.59 13.42
CA SER A 21 5.78 0.80 12.21
C SER A 21 6.15 1.74 11.06
N SER A 22 7.01 1.32 10.13
CA SER A 22 7.15 1.98 8.81
C SER A 22 5.93 1.79 7.91
N GLY A 23 4.76 1.59 8.51
CA GLY A 23 3.57 1.05 7.89
C GLY A 23 3.01 1.96 6.80
N GLY A 24 2.11 1.37 6.00
CA GLY A 24 1.45 2.06 4.90
C GLY A 24 1.88 1.60 3.51
N GLN A 25 2.72 0.55 3.39
CA GLN A 25 3.08 -0.02 2.09
C GLN A 25 1.87 -0.52 1.28
N LEU A 26 0.75 -0.81 1.94
CA LEU A 26 -0.49 -1.20 1.28
C LEU A 26 -1.30 0.00 0.76
N GLY A 27 -0.93 1.23 1.13
CA GLY A 27 -1.50 2.47 0.60
C GLY A 27 -2.84 2.90 1.21
N HIS A 28 -3.39 2.18 2.19
CA HIS A 28 -4.71 2.47 2.78
C HIS A 28 -4.74 3.63 3.80
N GLY A 29 -3.62 4.33 3.99
CA GLY A 29 -3.51 5.41 4.98
C GLY A 29 -3.48 4.91 6.44
N ASN A 30 -3.20 3.62 6.64
CA ASN A 30 -3.05 2.97 7.94
C ASN A 30 -1.97 1.87 7.85
N ASP A 31 -1.66 1.23 8.97
CA ASP A 31 -0.68 0.16 9.12
C ASP A 31 -1.32 -1.23 9.34
N PHE A 32 -2.59 -1.40 8.97
CA PHE A 32 -3.32 -2.65 9.18
C PHE A 32 -2.90 -3.76 8.21
N ASP A 33 -2.87 -4.98 8.72
CA ASP A 33 -2.73 -6.17 7.92
C ASP A 33 -4.07 -6.51 7.25
N TYR A 34 -4.01 -6.77 5.94
CA TYR A 34 -5.17 -7.18 5.16
C TYR A 34 -4.95 -8.60 4.66
N LEU A 35 -5.71 -9.56 5.19
CA LEU A 35 -5.59 -10.98 4.81
C LEU A 35 -6.21 -11.31 3.44
N GLN A 36 -6.96 -10.37 2.87
CA GLN A 36 -7.65 -10.51 1.59
C GLN A 36 -7.42 -9.26 0.75
N PRO A 37 -7.47 -9.37 -0.59
CA PRO A 37 -7.37 -8.23 -1.49
C PRO A 37 -8.37 -7.13 -1.13
N MET A 38 -7.86 -5.96 -0.73
CA MET A 38 -8.68 -4.80 -0.42
C MET A 38 -8.51 -3.73 -1.49
N LEU A 39 -9.62 -3.14 -1.94
CA LEU A 39 -9.59 -2.10 -2.95
C LEU A 39 -8.85 -0.86 -2.40
N LEU A 40 -7.82 -0.44 -3.11
CA LEU A 40 -7.19 0.85 -2.90
C LEU A 40 -8.01 1.92 -3.64
N ASN A 41 -8.70 2.77 -2.90
CA ASN A 41 -9.51 3.84 -3.50
C ASN A 41 -8.61 5.00 -3.93
N LEU A 42 -8.35 5.09 -5.24
CA LEU A 42 -7.56 6.15 -5.86
C LEU A 42 -8.43 7.26 -6.49
N GLY A 43 -9.76 7.15 -6.40
CA GLY A 43 -10.71 7.96 -7.17
C GLY A 43 -11.05 7.36 -8.52
N ASP A 44 -12.17 7.80 -9.10
CA ASP A 44 -12.70 7.25 -10.37
C ASP A 44 -11.92 7.73 -11.61
N ASP A 45 -11.26 8.88 -11.51
CA ASP A 45 -10.50 9.51 -12.61
C ASP A 45 -9.04 9.03 -12.67
N VAL A 46 -8.68 8.00 -11.90
CA VAL A 46 -7.29 7.51 -11.79
C VAL A 46 -7.16 6.09 -12.31
N ARG A 47 -6.19 5.89 -13.21
CA ARG A 47 -5.81 4.58 -13.74
C ARG A 47 -4.37 4.24 -13.40
N ALA A 48 -4.18 3.15 -12.67
CA ALA A 48 -2.86 2.54 -12.54
C ALA A 48 -2.35 1.96 -13.87
N LEU A 49 -1.10 2.28 -14.20
CA LEU A 49 -0.38 1.78 -15.38
C LEU A 49 0.67 0.74 -14.98
N HIS A 50 1.46 1.06 -13.95
CA HIS A 50 2.52 0.19 -13.43
C HIS A 50 2.55 0.23 -11.91
N VAL A 51 2.89 -0.90 -11.29
CA VAL A 51 3.10 -1.02 -9.85
C VAL A 51 4.40 -1.80 -9.63
N SER A 52 5.19 -1.38 -8.66
CA SER A 52 6.36 -2.09 -8.17
C SER A 52 6.36 -2.09 -6.65
N CYS A 53 6.78 -3.19 -6.04
CA CYS A 53 6.81 -3.35 -4.59
C CYS A 53 8.23 -3.70 -4.14
N GLY A 54 8.72 -2.97 -3.15
CA GLY A 54 9.90 -3.34 -2.36
C GLY A 54 9.51 -4.04 -1.07
N PHE A 55 10.47 -4.20 -0.17
CA PHE A 55 10.25 -4.88 1.12
C PHE A 55 9.23 -4.15 2.02
N ASN A 56 9.27 -2.82 2.05
CA ASN A 56 8.48 -1.97 2.94
C ASN A 56 7.86 -0.76 2.23
N HIS A 57 7.76 -0.79 0.90
CA HIS A 57 7.18 0.30 0.13
C HIS A 57 6.57 -0.21 -1.17
N THR A 58 5.59 0.54 -1.68
CA THR A 58 4.97 0.31 -2.98
C THR A 58 4.99 1.61 -3.78
N GLY A 59 5.44 1.52 -5.03
CA GLY A 59 5.43 2.62 -5.99
C GLY A 59 4.47 2.32 -7.13
N GLY A 60 3.77 3.34 -7.62
CA GLY A 60 2.85 3.22 -8.74
C GLY A 60 2.98 4.38 -9.72
N ILE A 61 2.82 4.08 -11.01
CA ILE A 61 2.65 5.08 -12.07
C ILE A 61 1.17 5.11 -12.42
N PHE A 62 0.57 6.29 -12.35
CA PHE A 62 -0.86 6.52 -12.58
C PHE A 62 -1.08 7.53 -13.68
N GLU A 63 -2.13 7.31 -14.47
CA GLU A 63 -2.71 8.26 -15.41
C GLU A 63 -3.97 8.86 -14.79
N TYR A 64 -4.19 10.16 -15.01
CA TYR A 64 -5.37 10.91 -14.58
C TYR A 64 -6.17 11.34 -15.80
N TYR A 65 -7.50 11.27 -15.71
CA TYR A 65 -8.43 11.71 -16.75
C TYR A 65 -9.04 13.08 -16.46
#